data_AF-A0A7G2LX95-F1
#
_entry.id   AF-A0A7G2LX95-F1
#
_cell.length_a   1.000
_cell.length_b   1.000
_cell.length_c   1.000
_cell.angle_alpha   90.00
_cell.angle_beta   90.00
_cell.angle_gamma   90.00
#
_symmetry.space_group_name_H-M   'P 1'
#
loop_
_entity.id
_entity.type
_entity.pdbx_description
1 polymer ?
#
loop_
_entity_poly.entity_id
_entity_poly.type
_entity_poly.pdbx_seq_one_letter_code
_entity_poly.pdbx_strand_id
1 'polypeptide(L)' 'ALSADASLRDALSACLWSGRGAVPVAEDGVPLGRVTLDAIRARAGQHA' A
#
# COMPACT_ATOMS: atom_id res chain seq x y z
N ALA A 1 8.28 -5.17 -4.18
CA ALA A 1 6.81 -5.10 -4.05
C ALA A 1 6.47 -5.22 -2.57
N LEU A 2 5.31 -4.73 -2.15
CA LEU A 2 4.80 -4.91 -0.79
C LEU A 2 4.16 -6.30 -0.67
N SER A 3 4.29 -6.96 0.48
CA SER A 3 3.58 -8.21 0.76
C SER A 3 2.07 -7.99 0.84
N ALA A 4 1.28 -9.00 0.48
CA ALA A 4 -0.18 -8.97 0.61
C ALA A 4 -0.66 -8.83 2.07
N ASP A 5 0.11 -9.35 3.01
CA ASP A 5 -0.19 -9.29 4.45
C ASP A 5 0.33 -8.00 5.14
N ALA A 6 0.95 -7.10 4.37
CA ALA A 6 1.48 -5.87 4.93
C ALA A 6 0.37 -4.92 5.38
N SER A 7 0.62 -4.21 6.49
CA SER A 7 -0.38 -3.29 7.04
C SER A 7 -0.55 -2.04 6.17
N LEU A 8 -1.67 -1.32 6.35
CA LEU A 8 -1.86 -0.01 5.72
C LEU A 8 -0.77 1.01 6.11
N ARG A 9 -0.20 0.86 7.32
CA ARG A 9 0.93 1.68 7.78
C ARG A 9 2.20 1.39 6.96
N ASP A 10 2.46 0.13 6.66
CA ASP A 10 3.62 -0.26 5.84
C ASP A 10 3.44 0.21 4.39
N ALA A 11 2.23 0.06 3.84
CA ALA A 11 1.89 0.57 2.52
C ALA A 11 2.08 2.10 2.45
N LEU A 12 1.63 2.83 3.47
CA LEU A 12 1.81 4.28 3.57
C LEU A 12 3.30 4.64 3.63
N SER A 13 4.05 3.98 4.51
CA SER A 13 5.47 4.22 4.70
C SER A 13 6.23 3.96 3.39
N ALA A 14 5.92 2.88 2.69
CA ALA A 14 6.51 2.55 1.40
C ALA A 14 6.19 3.60 0.32
N CYS A 15 4.97 4.14 0.28
CA CYS A 15 4.61 5.23 -0.63
C CYS A 15 5.45 6.49 -0.33
N LEU A 16 5.57 6.88 0.93
CA LEU A 16 6.30 8.07 1.37
C LEU A 16 7.80 7.95 1.08
N TRP A 17 8.44 6.86 1.50
CA TRP A 17 9.88 6.65 1.31
C TRP A 17 10.29 6.47 -0.15
N SER A 18 9.41 5.89 -0.98
CA SER A 18 9.70 5.76 -2.41
C SER A 18 9.29 6.98 -3.25
N GLY A 19 8.62 7.97 -2.65
CA GLY A 19 8.06 9.12 -3.37
C GLY A 19 6.97 8.75 -4.38
N ARG A 20 6.44 7.52 -4.34
CA ARG A 20 5.44 7.03 -5.29
C ARG A 20 4.04 7.18 -4.72
N GLY A 21 3.10 7.60 -5.57
CA GLY A 21 1.67 7.61 -5.24
C GLY A 21 1.03 6.21 -5.19
N ALA A 22 1.75 5.17 -5.60
CA ALA A 22 1.29 3.79 -5.53
C ALA A 22 2.47 2.81 -5.37
N VAL A 23 2.23 1.72 -4.64
CA VAL A 23 3.18 0.63 -4.45
C VAL A 23 2.59 -0.69 -4.95
N PRO A 24 3.35 -1.49 -5.73
CA PRO A 24 2.86 -2.79 -6.20
C PRO A 24 2.79 -3.77 -5.02
N VAL A 25 1.77 -4.62 -5.00
CA VAL A 25 1.56 -5.70 -4.04
C VAL A 25 1.78 -7.04 -4.75
N ALA A 26 2.51 -7.94 -4.09
CA ALA A 26 2.74 -9.29 -4.56
C ALA A 26 2.69 -10.29 -3.41
N GLU A 27 2.30 -11.51 -3.71
CA GLU A 27 2.30 -12.66 -2.79
C GLU A 27 3.09 -13.78 -3.46
N ASP A 28 4.12 -14.30 -2.79
CA ASP A 28 5.02 -15.32 -3.35
C ASP A 28 5.59 -14.99 -4.73
N GLY A 29 5.86 -13.70 -4.97
CA GLY A 29 6.37 -13.19 -6.25
C GLY A 29 5.30 -13.03 -7.34
N VAL A 30 4.06 -13.46 -7.09
CA VAL A 30 2.92 -13.27 -7.98
C VAL A 30 2.36 -11.84 -7.79
N PRO A 31 2.29 -11.01 -8.83
CA PRO A 31 1.71 -9.68 -8.74
C PRO A 31 0.20 -9.77 -8.48
N LEU A 32 -0.26 -9.16 -7.39
CA LEU A 32 -1.69 -9.09 -7.04
C LEU A 32 -2.32 -7.77 -7.43
N GLY A 33 -1.53 -6.70 -7.49
CA GLY A 33 -2.02 -5.39 -7.88
C GLY A 33 -1.17 -4.27 -7.30
N ARG A 34 -1.81 -3.17 -6.94
CA ARG A 34 -1.16 -2.02 -6.31
C ARG A 34 -2.06 -1.38 -5.27
N VAL A 35 -1.45 -0.80 -4.25
CA VAL A 35 -2.11 0.08 -3.28
C VAL A 35 -1.72 1.51 -3.59
N THR A 36 -2.69 2.42 -3.62
CA THR A 36 -2.47 3.85 -3.87
C THR A 36 -2.53 4.63 -2.56
N LEU A 37 -1.79 5.75 -2.49
CA LEU A 37 -1.82 6.67 -1.35
C LEU A 37 -3.25 7.18 -1.08
N ASP A 38 -4.01 7.43 -2.14
CA ASP A 38 -5.41 7.85 -2.08
C ASP A 38 -6.30 6.78 -1.42
N ALA A 39 -6.19 5.51 -1.84
CA ALA A 39 -6.94 4.41 -1.24
C ALA A 39 -6.60 4.21 0.24
N ILE A 40 -5.33 4.38 0.62
CA ILE A 40 -4.90 4.35 2.02
C ILE A 40 -5.60 5.46 2.82
N ARG A 41 -5.59 6.70 2.32
CA ARG A 41 -6.23 7.85 2.97
C ARG A 41 -7.73 7.66 3.13
N ALA A 42 -8.40 7.20 2.07
CA ALA A 42 -9.83 6.93 2.09
C ALA A 42 -10.21 5.83 3.11
N ARG A 43 -9.36 4.82 3.29
CA ARG A 43 -9.58 3.75 4.27
C ARG A 43 -9.30 4.19 5.70
N ALA A 44 -8.26 5.00 5.92
CA ALA A 44 -7.93 5.56 7.23
C ALA A 44 -9.02 6.52 7.74
N GLY A 45 -9.57 7.36 6.85
CA GLY A 45 -10.68 8.27 7.19
C GLY A 45 -11.99 7.57 7.55
N GLN A 46 -12.16 6.29 7.20
CA GLN A 46 -13.33 5.49 7.58
C GLN A 46 -13.19 4.79 8.94
N HIS A 47 -12.00 4.81 9.56
CA HIS A 47 -11.74 4.28 10.89
C HIS A 47 -11.68 5.37 11.97
N ALA A 48 -12.05 6.62 11.62
CA ALA A 48 -12.07 7.78 12.51
C ALA A 48 -13.46 8.06 13.07
#